data_AF-A0A8T5URJ6-F1
#
_entry.id   AF-A0A8T5URJ6-F1
#
_cell.length_a   1.000
_cell.length_b   1.000
_cell.length_c   1.000
_cell.angle_alpha   90.00
_cell.angle_beta   90.00
_cell.angle_gamma   90.00
#
_symmetry.space_group_name_H-M   'P 1'
#
loop_
_entity.id
_entity.type
_entity.pdbx_description
1 polymer ?
#
loop_
_entity_poly.entity_id
_entity_poly.type
_entity_poly.pdbx_seq_one_letter_code
_entity_poly.pdbx_strand_id
1 'polypeptide(L)'
;MSYCNTKYQAIILLMSSSGISLGDVLKLKVSDFLNAINIPQEYHQINKLNNMAIKDFCKDMVPMWHIQRIKSGTSHVTFNTPETTRKILVYLMNILLKM
;
A
#
# COMPACT_ATOMS: atom_id res chain seq x y z
N MET A 1 -2.85 8.93 -16.12
CA MET A 1 -3.31 7.74 -15.35
C MET A 1 -4.53 7.04 -15.93
N SER A 2 -5.42 7.72 -16.66
CA SER A 2 -6.71 7.18 -17.13
C SER A 2 -6.65 5.87 -17.93
N TYR A 3 -5.56 5.61 -18.66
CA TYR A 3 -5.38 4.40 -19.49
C TYR A 3 -4.65 3.25 -18.80
N CYS A 4 -4.22 3.44 -17.54
CA CYS A 4 -3.44 2.46 -16.79
C CYS A 4 -4.37 1.64 -15.89
N ASN A 5 -4.18 0.31 -15.77
CA ASN A 5 -5.00 -0.48 -14.85
C ASN A 5 -4.69 -0.15 -13.37
N THR A 6 -5.61 -0.45 -12.45
CA THR A 6 -5.51 -0.05 -11.04
C THR A 6 -4.25 -0.56 -10.34
N LYS A 7 -3.77 -1.75 -10.72
CA LYS A 7 -2.51 -2.33 -10.23
C LYS A 7 -1.32 -1.44 -10.57
N TYR A 8 -1.13 -1.14 -11.85
CA TYR A 8 0.01 -0.33 -12.29
C TYR A 8 -0.12 1.12 -11.81
N GLN A 9 -1.33 1.67 -11.72
CA GLN A 9 -1.55 2.97 -11.09
C GLN A 9 -1.02 3.00 -9.65
N ALA A 10 -1.37 2.00 -8.83
CA ALA A 10 -0.92 1.91 -7.45
C ALA A 10 0.61 1.78 -7.35
N ILE A 11 1.22 0.91 -8.16
CA ILE A 11 2.68 0.69 -8.18
C ILE A 11 3.42 1.97 -8.59
N ILE A 12 3.00 2.61 -9.69
CA ILE A 12 3.66 3.82 -10.21
C ILE A 12 3.59 4.94 -9.17
N LEU A 13 2.42 5.19 -8.59
CA LEU A 13 2.26 6.22 -7.56
C LEU A 13 3.08 5.94 -6.31
N LEU A 14 3.13 4.68 -5.88
CA LEU A 14 3.95 4.30 -4.74
C LEU A 14 5.41 4.60 -5.01
N MET A 15 5.96 4.15 -6.13
CA MET A 15 7.35 4.44 -6.50
C MET A 15 7.62 5.95 -6.59
N SER A 16 6.75 6.70 -7.26
CA SER A 16 6.94 8.14 -7.49
C SER A 16 6.84 8.97 -6.21
N SER A 17 5.97 8.61 -5.26
CA SER A 17 5.77 9.40 -4.05
C SER A 17 6.63 8.97 -2.86
N SER A 18 7.12 7.72 -2.85
CA SER A 18 7.94 7.17 -1.76
C SER A 18 9.41 6.97 -2.08
N GLY A 19 9.79 7.01 -3.36
CA GLY A 19 11.17 6.73 -3.79
C GLY A 19 11.61 5.28 -3.63
N ILE A 20 10.69 4.36 -3.29
CA ILE A 20 10.97 2.92 -3.22
C ILE A 20 11.27 2.41 -4.64
N SER A 21 12.30 1.57 -4.79
CA SER A 21 12.64 1.00 -6.09
C SER A 21 11.61 -0.04 -6.53
N LEU A 22 11.50 -0.27 -7.85
CA LEU A 22 10.60 -1.30 -8.38
C LEU A 22 10.86 -2.68 -7.76
N GLY A 23 12.13 -3.05 -7.62
CA GLY A 23 12.51 -4.34 -7.02
C GLY A 23 11.98 -4.49 -5.59
N ASP A 24 12.11 -3.44 -4.78
CA ASP A 24 11.63 -3.43 -3.40
C ASP A 24 10.09 -3.41 -3.35
N VAL A 25 9.42 -2.60 -4.19
CA VAL A 25 7.94 -2.55 -4.28
C VAL A 25 7.35 -3.91 -4.62
N LEU A 26 7.95 -4.66 -5.55
CA LEU A 26 7.47 -5.98 -5.96
C LEU A 26 7.59 -7.05 -4.87
N LYS A 27 8.34 -6.80 -3.78
CA LYS A 27 8.42 -7.70 -2.62
C LYS A 27 7.40 -7.38 -1.52
N LEU A 28 6.70 -6.25 -1.62
CA LEU A 28 5.72 -5.85 -0.61
C LEU A 28 4.52 -6.81 -0.59
N LYS A 29 4.08 -7.13 0.63
CA LYS A 29 2.88 -7.90 0.94
C LYS A 29 1.77 -6.98 1.43
N VAL A 30 0.54 -7.48 1.41
CA VAL A 30 -0.61 -6.77 2.02
C VAL A 30 -0.36 -6.46 3.49
N SER A 31 0.29 -7.38 4.23
CA SER A 31 0.69 -7.17 5.63
C SER A 31 1.61 -5.96 5.81
N ASP A 32 2.49 -5.69 4.84
CA ASP A 32 3.41 -4.55 4.91
C ASP A 32 2.66 -3.23 4.77
N PHE A 33 1.64 -3.20 3.90
CA PHE A 33 0.74 -2.06 3.80
C PHE A 33 -0.07 -1.87 5.10
N LEU A 34 -0.64 -2.93 5.66
CA LEU A 34 -1.39 -2.86 6.92
C LEU A 34 -0.53 -2.37 8.09
N ASN A 35 0.73 -2.82 8.15
CA ASN A 35 1.71 -2.29 9.11
C ASN A 35 1.99 -0.80 8.86
N ALA A 36 2.17 -0.40 7.60
CA ALA A 36 2.44 0.99 7.25
C ALA A 36 1.28 1.94 7.60
N ILE A 37 0.05 1.41 7.65
CA ILE A 37 -1.12 2.14 8.12
C ILE A 37 -1.45 1.95 9.61
N ASN A 38 -0.52 1.41 10.40
CA ASN A 38 -0.64 1.16 11.83
C ASN A 38 -1.85 0.29 12.22
N ILE A 39 -2.26 -0.64 11.35
CA ILE A 39 -3.27 -1.65 11.68
C ILE A 39 -2.57 -2.80 12.44
N PRO A 40 -2.97 -3.10 13.69
CA PRO A 40 -2.34 -4.16 14.46
C PRO A 40 -2.46 -5.54 13.79
N GLN A 41 -1.45 -6.38 13.97
CA GLN A 41 -1.34 -7.69 13.29
C GLN A 41 -2.54 -8.61 13.54
N GLU A 42 -3.17 -8.53 14.71
CA GLU A 42 -4.40 -9.26 15.04
C GLU A 42 -5.59 -8.95 14.12
N TYR A 43 -5.57 -7.78 13.45
CA TYR A 43 -6.58 -7.37 12.48
C TYR A 43 -6.18 -7.65 11.04
N HIS A 44 -5.01 -8.25 10.79
CA HIS A 44 -4.56 -8.59 9.42
C HIS A 44 -5.37 -9.73 8.79
N GLN A 45 -6.24 -10.39 9.58
CA GLN A 45 -7.20 -11.35 9.04
C GLN A 45 -8.29 -10.63 8.24
N ILE A 46 -8.14 -10.72 6.92
CA ILE A 46 -8.88 -10.08 5.83
C ILE A 46 -10.42 -10.22 5.95
N ASN A 47 -10.94 -11.19 6.71
CA ASN A 47 -12.38 -11.39 6.88
C ASN A 47 -13.06 -10.47 7.91
N LYS A 48 -12.31 -9.65 8.68
CA LYS A 48 -12.88 -8.76 9.71
C LYS A 48 -12.80 -7.27 9.39
N LEU A 49 -11.98 -6.87 8.44
CA LEU A 49 -11.87 -5.47 8.07
C LEU A 49 -13.02 -5.11 7.14
N ASN A 50 -14.03 -4.40 7.67
CA ASN A 50 -15.10 -3.84 6.84
C ASN A 50 -14.46 -2.91 5.79
N ASN A 51 -14.55 -3.33 4.53
CA ASN A 51 -13.92 -2.66 3.38
C ASN A 51 -14.29 -1.17 3.29
N MET A 52 -15.52 -0.78 3.66
CA MET A 52 -15.92 0.62 3.71
C MET A 52 -15.22 1.38 4.85
N ALA A 53 -15.13 0.77 6.04
CA ALA A 53 -14.48 1.40 7.19
C ALA A 53 -12.99 1.66 6.95
N ILE A 54 -12.27 0.74 6.29
CA ILE A 54 -10.84 0.98 5.95
C ILE A 54 -10.71 2.15 4.99
N LYS A 55 -11.56 2.19 3.96
CA LYS A 55 -11.47 3.20 2.90
C LYS A 55 -11.65 4.60 3.49
N ASP A 56 -12.61 4.77 4.40
CA ASP A 56 -12.85 6.05 5.06
C ASP A 56 -11.75 6.37 6.08
N PHE A 57 -11.31 5.39 6.88
CA PHE A 57 -10.22 5.55 7.85
C PHE A 57 -8.91 5.98 7.17
N CYS A 58 -8.59 5.39 6.02
CA CYS A 58 -7.30 5.59 5.35
C CYS A 58 -7.32 6.72 4.31
N LYS A 59 -8.46 7.40 4.10
CA LYS A 59 -8.67 8.32 2.97
C LYS A 59 -7.60 9.39 2.87
N ASP A 60 -7.18 9.97 3.98
CA ASP A 60 -6.22 11.08 4.04
C ASP A 60 -4.90 10.68 4.69
N MET A 61 -4.65 9.39 4.80
CA MET A 61 -3.53 8.86 5.54
C MET A 61 -2.22 8.90 4.74
N VAL A 62 -1.14 9.25 5.44
CA VAL A 62 0.26 9.14 4.98
C VAL A 62 0.89 7.93 5.67
N PRO A 63 1.00 6.78 4.99
CA PRO A 63 1.58 5.57 5.55
C PRO A 63 3.09 5.72 5.77
N MET A 64 3.61 5.05 6.80
CA MET A 64 5.04 4.97 7.10
C MET A 64 5.56 3.57 6.75
N TRP A 65 6.45 3.49 5.77
CA TRP A 65 7.00 2.23 5.30
C TRP A 65 8.37 1.96 5.91
N HIS A 66 8.57 0.75 6.43
CA HIS A 66 9.89 0.24 6.80
C HIS A 66 10.38 -0.70 5.69
N ILE A 67 11.37 -0.26 4.91
CA ILE A 67 11.84 -0.97 3.72
C ILE A 67 13.28 -1.40 3.90
N GLN A 68 13.55 -2.68 3.65
CA GLN A 68 14.91 -3.19 3.48
C GLN A 68 15.26 -3.22 1.99
N ARG A 69 16.24 -2.43 1.57
CA ARG A 69 16.72 -2.40 0.19
C ARG A 69 17.26 -3.76 -0.22
N ILE A 70 16.78 -4.32 -1.33
CA ILE A 70 17.31 -5.58 -1.88
C ILE A 70 18.77 -5.43 -2.31
N LYS A 71 19.11 -4.29 -2.94
CA LYS A 71 20.44 -4.08 -3.54
C LYS A 71 21.55 -3.96 -2.48
N SER A 72 21.29 -3.23 -1.39
CA SER A 72 22.30 -2.85 -0.40
C SER A 72 22.09 -3.49 0.97
N GLY A 73 20.94 -4.13 1.22
CA GLY A 73 20.58 -4.65 2.55
C GLY A 73 20.19 -3.58 3.58
N THR A 74 20.30 -2.29 3.23
CA THR A 74 20.07 -1.16 4.15
C THR A 74 18.59 -0.94 4.43
N SER A 75 18.24 -0.78 5.71
CA SER A 75 16.90 -0.42 6.16
C SER A 75 16.69 1.09 6.12
N HIS A 76 15.54 1.53 5.62
CA HIS A 76 15.15 2.93 5.59
C HIS A 76 13.64 3.09 5.82
N VAL A 77 13.26 4.28 6.26
CA VAL A 77 11.86 4.68 6.44
C VAL A 77 11.49 5.63 5.32
N THR A 78 10.29 5.46 4.75
CA THR A 78 9.73 6.38 3.76
C THR A 78 8.21 6.49 3.89
N PHE A 79 7.61 7.39 3.12
CA PHE A 79 6.19 7.71 3.16
C PHE A 79 5.63 7.79 1.75
N ASN A 80 4.30 7.76 1.60
CA ASN A 80 3.65 8.08 0.33
C ASN A 80 2.54 9.11 0.53
N THR A 81 2.15 9.79 -0.55
CA THR A 81 1.04 10.75 -0.51
C THR A 81 -0.30 10.07 -0.21
N PRO A 82 -1.29 10.78 0.35
CA PRO A 82 -2.63 10.21 0.57
C PRO A 82 -3.31 9.74 -0.72
N GLU A 83 -3.04 10.39 -1.86
CA GLU A 83 -3.50 9.93 -3.18
C GLU A 83 -3.05 8.50 -3.48
N THR A 84 -1.79 8.21 -3.21
CA THR A 84 -1.21 6.88 -3.39
C THR A 84 -1.89 5.86 -2.48
N THR A 85 -2.14 6.21 -1.21
CA THR A 85 -2.88 5.36 -0.25
C THR A 85 -4.25 4.99 -0.81
N ARG A 86 -5.02 5.97 -1.30
CA ARG A 86 -6.33 5.73 -1.92
C ARG A 86 -6.23 4.77 -3.11
N LYS A 87 -5.19 4.90 -3.94
CA LYS A 87 -4.99 4.03 -5.11
C LYS A 87 -4.61 2.61 -4.75
N ILE A 88 -3.76 2.42 -3.73
CA ILE A 88 -3.46 1.09 -3.17
C ILE A 88 -4.75 0.44 -2.66
N LEU A 89 -5.58 1.17 -1.91
CA LEU A 89 -6.85 0.65 -1.40
C LEU A 89 -7.80 0.24 -2.53
N VAL A 90 -7.97 1.07 -3.56
CA VAL A 90 -8.80 0.72 -4.73
C VAL A 90 -8.31 -0.56 -5.40
N TYR A 91 -6.99 -0.72 -5.56
CA TYR A 91 -6.41 -1.94 -6.11
C TYR A 91 -6.68 -3.17 -5.24
N LEU A 92 -6.44 -3.08 -3.92
CA LEU A 92 -6.66 -4.17 -2.99
C LEU A 92 -8.15 -4.56 -2.90
N MET A 93 -9.05 -3.57 -2.85
CA MET A 93 -10.50 -3.81 -2.86
C MET A 93 -10.94 -4.54 -4.13
N ASN A 94 -10.43 -4.18 -5.31
CA ASN A 94 -10.75 -4.89 -6.56
C ASN A 94 -10.29 -6.37 -6.53
N ILE A 95 -9.21 -6.69 -5.82
CA ILE A 95 -8.75 -8.07 -5.65
C ILE A 95 -9.62 -8.82 -4.63
N LEU A 96 -9.93 -8.18 -3.51
CA LEU A 96 -10.64 -8.80 -2.39
C LEU A 96 -12.14 -8.97 -2.66
N LEU A 97 -12.75 -8.08 -3.45
CA LEU A 97 -14.18 -8.07 -3.70
C LEU A 97 -14.63 -8.92 -4.89
N LYS A 98 -13.71 -9.53 -5.67
CA LYS A 98 -13.98 -10.27 -6.94
C LYS A 98 -15.47 -10.27 -7.34
N MET A 99 -15.92 -9.15 -7.91
CA MET A 99 -17.07 -9.14 -8.81
C MET A 99 -16.59 -9.58 -10.19
#